data_AF-A0A7J5EJP3-F1
#
_entry.id   AF-A0A7J5EJP3-F1
#
_cell.length_a   1.000
_cell.length_b   1.000
_cell.length_c   1.000
_cell.angle_alpha   90.00
_cell.angle_beta   90.00
_cell.angle_gamma   90.00
#
_symmetry.space_group_name_H-M   'P 1'
#
loop_
_entity.id
_entity.type
_entity.pdbx_description
1 polymer ?
#
loop_
_entity_poly.entity_id
_entity_poly.type
_entity_poly.pdbx_seq_one_letter_code
_entity_poly.pdbx_strand_id
1 'polypeptide(L)'
;MDDKIEAIRSAVADGATVEQKAHGVAACRAILAALEAEPGKPIAVPGVPSPSPLADIDPSTALDLLIAKLTAALPKEDGKREAITPSAPDRRALRIAFVSPPPARPRPRRTPRVAPRRKP
;
A
#
# COMPACT_ATOMS: atom_id res chain seq x y z
N MET A 1 -6.93 31.77 -8.99
CA MET A 1 -6.38 30.44 -9.32
C MET A 1 -7.37 29.68 -10.22
N ASP A 2 -8.67 29.85 -9.96
CA ASP A 2 -9.76 29.33 -10.79
C ASP A 2 -9.66 29.74 -12.27
N ASP A 3 -9.21 30.97 -12.57
CA ASP A 3 -9.01 31.45 -13.94
C ASP A 3 -8.04 30.57 -14.75
N LYS A 4 -6.98 30.04 -14.10
CA LYS A 4 -6.02 29.14 -14.75
C LYS A 4 -6.65 27.77 -15.04
N ILE A 5 -7.51 27.30 -14.14
CA ILE A 5 -8.21 26.02 -14.31
C ILE A 5 -9.28 26.13 -15.40
N GLU A 6 -9.97 27.26 -15.49
CA GLU A 6 -10.96 27.50 -16.54
C GLU A 6 -10.31 27.60 -17.93
N ALA A 7 -9.15 28.26 -18.03
CA ALA A 7 -8.33 28.28 -19.24
C ALA A 7 -7.94 26.87 -19.71
N ILE A 8 -7.58 25.97 -18.77
CA ILE A 8 -7.23 24.58 -19.10
C ILE A 8 -8.47 23.82 -19.58
N ARG A 9 -9.63 23.98 -18.94
CA ARG A 9 -10.87 23.35 -19.38
C ARG A 9 -11.26 23.78 -20.79
N SER A 10 -11.21 25.08 -21.07
CA SER A 10 -11.48 25.60 -22.41
C SER A 10 -10.49 25.08 -23.46
N ALA A 11 -9.23 24.83 -23.08
CA ALA A 11 -8.20 24.29 -23.98
C ALA A 11 -8.39 22.80 -24.32
N VAL A 12 -9.03 22.04 -23.43
CA VAL A 12 -9.25 20.58 -23.56
C VAL A 12 -10.62 20.26 -24.16
N ALA A 13 -11.53 21.23 -24.24
CA ALA A 13 -12.83 21.05 -24.86
C ALA A 13 -12.75 20.65 -26.34
N ASP A 14 -13.73 19.88 -26.80
CA ASP A 14 -13.85 19.50 -28.21
C ASP A 14 -14.04 20.76 -29.08
N GLY A 15 -13.17 20.92 -30.08
CA GLY A 15 -13.17 22.09 -30.95
C GLY A 15 -12.41 23.31 -30.42
N ALA A 16 -11.60 23.16 -29.35
CA ALA A 16 -10.78 24.26 -28.83
C ALA A 16 -9.88 24.90 -29.90
N THR A 17 -9.92 26.22 -30.00
CA THR A 17 -9.12 27.00 -30.96
C THR A 17 -7.63 26.98 -30.60
N VAL A 18 -6.78 27.39 -31.54
CA VAL A 18 -5.33 27.46 -31.33
C VAL A 18 -4.98 28.41 -30.19
N GLU A 19 -5.69 29.54 -30.08
CA GLU A 19 -5.52 30.52 -29.01
C GLU A 19 -5.91 29.94 -27.64
N GLN A 20 -7.02 29.20 -27.56
CA GLN A 20 -7.45 28.54 -26.32
C GLN A 20 -6.43 27.50 -25.87
N LYS A 21 -5.88 26.72 -26.81
CA LYS A 21 -4.80 25.76 -26.51
C LYS A 21 -3.53 26.45 -26.02
N ALA A 22 -3.12 27.54 -26.66
CA ALA A 22 -1.97 28.33 -26.22
C ALA A 22 -2.16 28.89 -24.80
N HIS A 23 -3.36 29.39 -24.51
CA HIS A 23 -3.70 29.91 -23.19
C HIS A 23 -3.72 28.80 -22.11
N GLY A 24 -4.24 27.61 -22.45
CA GLY A 24 -4.19 26.43 -21.58
C GLY A 24 -2.75 25.98 -21.28
N VAL A 25 -1.87 25.96 -22.27
CA VAL A 25 -0.44 25.63 -22.07
C VAL A 25 0.25 26.64 -21.15
N ALA A 26 -0.03 27.93 -21.33
CA ALA A 26 0.48 28.97 -20.45
C ALA A 26 -0.02 28.80 -19.01
N ALA A 27 -1.30 28.46 -18.83
CA ALA A 27 -1.89 28.16 -17.53
C ALA A 27 -1.23 26.94 -16.87
N CYS A 28 -1.02 25.84 -17.61
CA CYS A 28 -0.31 24.65 -17.10
C CYS A 28 1.10 24.99 -16.62
N ARG A 29 1.88 25.74 -17.42
CA ARG A 29 3.23 26.18 -17.02
C ARG A 29 3.19 27.04 -15.75
N ALA A 30 2.22 27.95 -15.65
CA ALA A 30 2.07 28.81 -14.49
C ALA A 30 1.61 28.07 -13.22
N ILE A 31 1.01 26.88 -13.34
CA ILE A 31 0.70 26.00 -12.21
C ILE A 31 1.94 25.21 -11.81
N LEU A 32 2.64 24.61 -12.77
CA LEU A 32 3.88 23.86 -12.51
C LEU A 32 4.95 24.73 -11.86
N ALA A 33 5.10 25.98 -12.31
CA ALA A 33 6.01 26.95 -11.69
C ALA A 33 5.61 27.27 -10.24
N ALA A 34 4.31 27.42 -9.95
CA ALA A 34 3.82 27.68 -8.61
C ALA A 34 3.99 26.47 -7.66
N LEU A 35 4.08 25.26 -8.22
CA LEU A 35 4.35 24.02 -7.49
C LEU A 35 5.85 23.71 -7.39
N GLU A 36 6.72 24.57 -7.94
CA GLU A 36 8.16 24.32 -8.04
C GLU A 36 8.47 22.92 -8.63
N ALA A 37 7.64 22.49 -9.58
CA ALA A 37 7.71 21.17 -10.16
C ALA A 37 8.90 21.08 -11.13
N GLU A 38 9.88 20.26 -10.79
CA GLU A 38 11.05 19.98 -11.62
C GLU A 38 10.75 18.87 -12.65
N PRO A 39 11.18 19.01 -13.92
CA PRO A 39 11.07 17.96 -14.91
C PRO A 39 11.69 16.64 -14.41
N GLY A 40 10.92 15.56 -14.47
CA GLY A 40 11.37 14.23 -14.05
C GLY A 40 11.37 13.99 -12.53
N LYS A 41 11.00 14.98 -11.70
CA LYS A 41 10.75 14.75 -10.27
C LYS A 41 9.26 14.51 -10.03
N PRO A 42 8.89 13.51 -9.21
CA PRO A 42 7.51 13.33 -8.77
C PRO A 42 7.04 14.55 -7.98
N ILE A 43 5.86 15.06 -8.31
CA ILE A 43 5.20 16.09 -7.51
C ILE A 43 4.66 15.42 -6.25
N ALA A 44 5.25 15.74 -5.09
CA ALA A 44 4.81 15.20 -3.81
C ALA A 44 3.48 15.85 -3.42
N VAL A 45 2.39 15.10 -3.56
CA VAL A 45 1.06 15.55 -3.11
C VAL A 45 0.91 15.23 -1.62
N PRO A 46 0.66 16.22 -0.75
CA PRO A 46 0.46 15.97 0.68
C PRO A 46 -0.65 14.94 0.93
N GLY A 47 -0.36 13.91 1.72
CA GLY A 47 -1.32 12.86 2.06
C GLY A 47 -1.39 11.68 1.08
N VAL A 48 -0.67 11.72 -0.04
CA VAL A 48 -0.53 10.56 -0.93
C VAL A 48 0.74 9.79 -0.52
N PRO A 49 0.66 8.49 -0.19
CA PRO A 49 1.85 7.70 0.09
C PRO A 49 2.74 7.66 -1.16
N SER A 50 4.05 7.83 -0.97
CA SER A 50 5.02 7.70 -2.06
C SER A 50 4.80 6.36 -2.77
N PRO A 51 4.80 6.30 -4.12
CA PRO A 51 4.70 5.04 -4.82
C PRO A 51 5.82 4.12 -4.33
N SER A 52 5.44 2.90 -3.94
CA SER A 52 6.40 1.89 -3.53
C SER A 52 7.29 1.55 -4.72
N PRO A 53 8.61 1.33 -4.53
CA PRO A 53 9.49 0.85 -5.62
C PRO A 53 9.07 -0.52 -6.18
N LEU A 54 8.12 -1.20 -5.53
CA LEU A 54 7.54 -2.46 -5.97
C LEU A 54 6.19 -2.28 -6.69
N ALA A 55 5.70 -1.05 -6.87
CA ALA A 55 4.36 -0.80 -7.43
C ALA A 55 4.18 -1.33 -8.86
N ASP A 56 5.26 -1.40 -9.63
CA ASP A 56 5.25 -1.87 -11.03
C ASP A 56 5.70 -3.34 -11.18
N ILE A 57 5.95 -4.05 -10.08
CA ILE A 57 6.43 -5.43 -10.09
C ILE A 57 5.26 -6.37 -9.78
N ASP A 58 5.12 -7.44 -10.58
CA ASP A 58 4.17 -8.51 -10.27
C ASP A 58 4.41 -9.02 -8.83
N PRO A 59 3.36 -9.19 -8.00
CA PRO A 59 3.51 -9.54 -6.59
C PRO A 59 4.29 -10.84 -6.37
N SER A 60 4.19 -11.80 -7.29
CA SER A 60 4.95 -13.07 -7.21
C SER A 60 6.45 -12.81 -7.38
N THR A 61 6.80 -11.98 -8.37
CA THR A 61 8.19 -11.58 -8.63
C THR A 61 8.76 -10.76 -7.47
N ALA A 62 7.95 -9.89 -6.86
CA ALA A 62 8.36 -9.13 -5.68
C ALA A 62 8.66 -10.04 -4.47
N LEU A 63 7.85 -11.09 -4.28
CA LEU A 63 8.09 -12.10 -3.25
C LEU A 63 9.37 -12.90 -3.49
N ASP A 64 9.62 -13.32 -4.74
CA ASP A 64 10.84 -14.05 -5.09
C ASP A 64 12.11 -13.23 -4.83
N LEU A 65 12.09 -11.92 -5.15
CA LEU A 65 13.19 -11.01 -4.85
C LEU A 65 13.42 -10.83 -3.35
N LEU A 66 12.35 -10.75 -2.56
CA LEU A 66 12.45 -10.69 -1.09
C LEU A 66 13.03 -11.99 -0.51
N ILE A 67 12.58 -13.14 -1.00
CA ILE A 67 13.10 -14.45 -0.61
C ILE A 67 14.59 -14.56 -0.96
N ALA A 68 14.97 -14.15 -2.17
CA ALA A 68 16.37 -14.16 -2.60
C ALA A 68 17.24 -13.26 -1.71
N LYS A 69 16.78 -12.03 -1.40
CA LYS A 69 17.50 -11.11 -0.49
C LYS A 69 17.62 -11.68 0.92
N LEU A 70 16.56 -12.29 1.46
CA LEU A 70 16.59 -12.91 2.79
C LEU A 70 17.54 -14.11 2.81
N THR A 71 17.49 -14.97 1.79
CA THR A 71 18.37 -16.13 1.67
C THR A 71 19.83 -15.70 1.57
N ALA A 72 20.13 -14.62 0.84
CA ALA A 72 21.47 -14.07 0.72
C ALA A 72 21.96 -13.38 2.02
N ALA A 73 21.06 -12.84 2.83
CA ALA A 73 21.37 -12.19 4.09
C ALA A 73 21.52 -13.18 5.26
N LEU A 74 21.03 -14.41 5.13
CA LEU A 74 21.22 -15.45 6.12
C LEU A 74 22.66 -16.01 6.05
N PRO A 75 23.32 -16.23 7.20
CA PRO A 75 24.60 -16.93 7.21
C PRO A 75 24.40 -18.31 6.59
N LYS A 76 25.28 -18.66 5.64
CA LYS A 76 25.34 -20.01 5.10
C LYS A 76 25.79 -20.90 6.26
N GLU A 77 24.85 -21.54 6.94
CA GLU A 77 25.13 -22.66 7.83
C GLU A 77 25.70 -23.77 6.94
N ASP A 78 27.01 -23.76 6.77
CA ASP A 78 27.75 -24.83 6.13
C ASP A 78 27.38 -26.12 6.85
N GLY A 79 26.68 -27.00 6.14
CA GLY A 79 26.22 -28.27 6.64
C GLY A 79 27.39 -29.17 7.02
N LYS A 80 27.87 -29.05 8.25
CA LYS A 80 28.49 -30.14 8.98
C LYS A 80 27.47 -30.64 10.00
N ARG A 81 26.61 -31.56 9.57
CA ARG A 81 25.87 -32.44 10.48
C ARG A 81 26.89 -33.32 11.21
N GLU A 82 27.41 -32.83 12.31
CA GLU A 82 28.09 -33.64 13.33
C GLU A 82 27.27 -33.59 14.62
N ALA A 83 26.91 -34.80 15.07
CA ALA A 83 26.38 -35.22 16.35
C ALA A 83 25.77 -34.17 17.30
N ILE A 84 24.48 -34.38 17.57
CA ILE A 84 23.70 -33.73 18.61
C ILE A 84 24.30 -34.07 19.99
N THR A 85 24.94 -33.09 20.63
CA THR A 85 24.99 -33.01 22.10
C THR A 85 24.10 -31.85 22.53
N PRO A 86 23.08 -32.07 23.38
CA PRO A 86 22.16 -30.99 23.79
C PRO A 86 22.87 -30.10 24.82
N SER A 87 23.66 -29.14 24.36
CA SER A 87 24.01 -27.98 25.16
C SER A 87 22.90 -26.95 25.03
N ALA A 88 22.40 -26.48 26.17
CA ALA A 88 21.13 -25.78 26.34
C ALA A 88 20.94 -24.63 25.33
N PRO A 89 19.74 -24.47 24.73
CA PRO A 89 19.45 -23.29 23.93
C PRO A 89 19.27 -22.10 24.87
N ASP A 90 20.19 -21.13 24.81
CA ASP A 90 19.91 -19.78 25.25
C ASP A 90 18.78 -19.22 24.37
N ARG A 91 17.54 -19.37 24.85
CA ARG A 91 16.31 -18.94 24.19
C ARG A 91 16.16 -17.42 24.27
N ARG A 92 17.12 -16.66 23.76
CA ARG A 92 16.87 -15.31 23.27
C ARG A 92 16.19 -15.39 21.90
N ALA A 93 15.09 -16.13 21.86
CA ALA A 93 14.12 -16.05 20.79
C ALA A 93 13.61 -14.61 20.78
N LEU A 94 13.76 -13.93 19.65
CA LEU A 94 13.03 -12.69 19.33
C LEU A 94 11.53 -12.96 19.57
N ARG A 95 11.04 -12.61 20.75
CA ARG A 95 9.64 -12.71 21.09
C ARG A 95 8.94 -11.54 20.44
N ILE A 96 8.48 -11.74 19.21
CA ILE A 96 7.46 -10.89 18.63
C ILE A 96 6.24 -11.04 19.56
N ALA A 97 5.89 -9.96 20.26
CA ALA A 97 4.67 -9.92 21.05
C ALA A 97 3.50 -10.00 20.08
N PHE A 98 2.96 -11.21 19.89
CA PHE A 98 1.64 -11.35 19.29
C PHE A 98 0.66 -10.61 20.19
N VAL A 99 0.13 -9.50 19.70
CA VAL A 99 -1.04 -8.84 20.31
C VAL A 99 -2.15 -9.89 20.30
N SER A 100 -2.47 -10.42 21.49
CA SER A 100 -3.62 -11.31 21.64
C SER A 100 -4.87 -10.51 21.28
N PRO A 101 -5.70 -10.97 20.33
CA PRO A 101 -7.00 -10.35 20.10
C PRO A 101 -7.83 -10.46 21.40
N PRO A 102 -8.60 -9.42 21.74
CA PRO A 102 -9.42 -9.43 22.95
C PRO A 102 -10.39 -10.61 22.93
N PRO A 103 -10.67 -11.26 24.08
CA PRO A 103 -11.56 -12.41 24.12
C PRO A 103 -12.93 -12.04 23.59
N ALA A 104 -13.39 -12.80 22.60
CA ALA A 104 -14.73 -12.66 22.04
C ALA A 104 -15.75 -12.79 23.16
N ARG A 105 -16.54 -11.72 23.39
CA ARG A 105 -17.65 -11.75 24.35
C ARG A 105 -18.60 -12.89 23.98
N PRO A 106 -19.03 -13.73 24.94
CA PRO A 106 -20.01 -14.77 24.67
C PRO A 106 -21.30 -14.12 24.17
N ARG A 107 -21.67 -14.41 22.92
CA ARG A 107 -22.98 -14.06 22.38
C ARG A 107 -24.05 -14.75 23.23
N PRO A 108 -25.07 -14.04 23.72
CA PRO A 108 -26.18 -14.68 24.41
C PRO A 108 -26.87 -15.64 23.44
N ARG A 109 -26.94 -16.90 23.88
CA ARG A 109 -27.60 -18.01 23.20
C ARG A 109 -29.08 -17.64 23.04
N ARG A 110 -29.49 -17.31 21.81
CA ARG A 110 -30.90 -17.14 21.45
C ARG A 110 -31.64 -18.43 21.85
N THR A 111 -32.58 -18.32 22.77
CA THR A 111 -33.47 -19.42 23.13
C THR A 111 -34.32 -19.80 21.91
N PRO A 112 -34.57 -21.10 21.67
CA PRO A 112 -35.45 -21.51 20.60
C PRO A 112 -36.87 -21.01 20.90
N ARG A 113 -37.40 -20.19 20.00
CA ARG A 113 -38.79 -19.72 20.01
C ARG A 113 -39.68 -20.93 19.77
N VAL A 114 -40.34 -21.41 20.83
CA VAL A 114 -41.37 -22.44 20.76
C VAL A 114 -42.50 -21.93 19.86
N ALA A 115 -42.80 -22.68 18.79
CA ALA A 115 -43.91 -22.39 17.91
C ALA A 115 -45.25 -22.70 18.62
N PRO A 116 -46.29 -21.86 18.47
CA PRO A 116 -47.60 -22.16 19.05
C PRO A 116 -48.25 -23.36 18.34
N ARG A 117 -48.53 -24.40 19.14
CA ARG A 117 -49.25 -25.61 18.75
C ARG A 117 -50.71 -25.22 18.45
N ARG A 118 -51.14 -25.31 17.18
CA ARG A 118 -52.57 -25.25 16.83
C ARG A 118 -53.27 -26.49 17.37
N LYS A 119 -54.36 -26.31 18.10
CA LYS A 119 -55.30 -27.37 18.48
C LYS A 119 -56.44 -27.45 17.44
N PRO A 120 -57.07 -28.64 17.28
CA PRO A 120 -58.12 -28.92 16.30
C PRO A 120 -59.42 -28.16 16.58
#